data_AF-A0A059X7K6-F1
#
_entry.id   AF-A0A059X7K6-F1
#
_cell.length_a   1.000
_cell.length_b   1.000
_cell.length_c   1.000
_cell.angle_alpha   90.00
_cell.angle_beta   90.00
_cell.angle_gamma   90.00
#
_symmetry.space_group_name_H-M   'P 1'
#
loop_
_entity.id
_entity.type
_entity.pdbx_description
1 polymer ?
#
loop_
_entity_poly.entity_id
_entity_poly.type
_entity_poly.pdbx_seq_one_letter_code
_entity_poly.pdbx_strand_id
1 'polypeptide(L)'
;HHYVSTAQRIAQETSNSFYPDQYSHPGNPEAHYRTTGPEIWEQTEGKITHFVAGIGTGGTISGTGRYLKEQNPNIKVVGADPFGSIFKTFKETGEVVETTPYLVEGIGQEVVPPNVHIKYIDEVINVTDGESFEMSRQLGRTEGIFCGGSSGTNLAAALRVAKDLDEDAVVVFIICDTGEHYLTKHHSDEWLKEKRLLEPQKMTAGLISDTKGVNSPESVVSAAPDEKVSVALAKMNDLGLTQLPVLEEGRSVGSLSENRVLAKVVRDRHLLNSNVSEVMEASFPSVDVDASAQEVTRQLQSNPAVLVEEYGRIVGIITRHDVLDLKLGITGPLS
;
A
#
# COMPACT_ATOMS: atom_id res chain seq x y z
N HIS A 1 -1.15 19.31 -28.28
CA HIS A 1 -0.05 18.73 -29.11
C HIS A 1 1.08 19.67 -29.58
N HIS A 2 1.94 20.18 -28.68
CA HIS A 2 3.06 21.05 -29.06
C HIS A 2 4.28 20.28 -29.61
N TYR A 3 4.57 19.08 -29.12
CA TYR A 3 5.79 18.35 -29.48
C TYR A 3 5.67 17.52 -30.77
N VAL A 4 4.50 16.90 -31.06
CA VAL A 4 4.27 16.14 -32.30
C VAL A 4 4.39 17.04 -33.53
N SER A 5 3.70 18.18 -33.51
CA SER A 5 3.77 19.18 -34.58
C SER A 5 5.18 19.76 -34.73
N THR A 6 5.88 19.99 -33.62
CA THR A 6 7.28 20.43 -33.64
C THR A 6 8.20 19.39 -34.28
N ALA A 7 8.06 18.09 -33.93
CA ALA A 7 8.85 17.02 -34.52
C ALA A 7 8.60 16.86 -36.02
N GLN A 8 7.32 16.93 -36.44
CA GLN A 8 6.94 16.91 -37.85
C GLN A 8 7.57 18.07 -38.62
N ARG A 9 7.51 19.30 -38.06
CA ARG A 9 8.12 20.48 -38.66
C ARG A 9 9.64 20.34 -38.78
N ILE A 10 10.32 19.90 -37.73
CA ILE A 10 11.79 19.67 -37.75
C ILE A 10 12.14 18.66 -38.85
N ALA A 11 11.38 17.58 -39.00
CA ALA A 11 11.61 16.59 -40.05
C ALA A 11 11.41 17.17 -41.45
N GLN A 12 10.40 18.03 -41.65
CA GLN A 12 10.18 18.71 -42.93
C GLN A 12 11.31 19.71 -43.27
N GLU A 13 11.87 20.38 -42.27
CA GLU A 13 12.92 21.40 -42.44
C GLU A 13 14.34 20.81 -42.46
N THR A 14 14.53 19.56 -42.02
CA THR A 14 15.84 18.90 -41.92
C THR A 14 16.04 17.91 -43.06
N SER A 15 17.00 18.19 -43.94
CA SER A 15 17.37 17.28 -45.03
C SER A 15 17.89 15.93 -44.47
N ASN A 16 17.60 14.84 -45.18
CA ASN A 16 17.95 13.47 -44.78
C ASN A 16 17.46 13.06 -43.37
N SER A 17 16.34 13.63 -42.90
CA SER A 17 15.70 13.22 -41.65
C SER A 17 14.57 12.21 -41.90
N PHE A 18 14.17 11.50 -40.83
CA PHE A 18 13.07 10.55 -40.85
C PHE A 18 12.21 10.72 -39.59
N TYR A 19 10.89 10.88 -39.78
CA TYR A 19 9.91 10.97 -38.70
C TYR A 19 9.10 9.67 -38.63
N PRO A 20 9.37 8.79 -37.64
CA PRO A 20 8.77 7.45 -37.59
C PRO A 20 7.29 7.43 -37.16
N ASP A 21 6.79 8.52 -36.55
CA ASP A 21 5.40 8.69 -36.10
C ASP A 21 4.76 7.51 -35.33
N GLN A 22 5.20 7.26 -34.09
CA GLN A 22 4.69 6.13 -33.29
C GLN A 22 3.17 6.11 -33.06
N TYR A 23 2.48 7.24 -33.23
CA TYR A 23 1.03 7.36 -33.03
C TYR A 23 0.22 6.80 -34.21
N SER A 24 0.74 6.92 -35.43
CA SER A 24 0.02 6.53 -36.65
C SER A 24 0.71 5.42 -37.43
N HIS A 25 2.00 5.16 -37.20
CA HIS A 25 2.75 4.19 -37.98
C HIS A 25 2.32 2.76 -37.62
N PRO A 26 1.84 1.96 -38.60
CA PRO A 26 1.27 0.63 -38.34
C PRO A 26 2.30 -0.39 -37.83
N GLY A 27 3.60 -0.11 -38.05
CA GLY A 27 4.69 -0.90 -37.48
C GLY A 27 4.68 -0.99 -35.95
N ASN A 28 4.07 -0.02 -35.25
CA ASN A 28 3.95 -0.05 -33.79
C ASN A 28 3.05 -1.21 -33.31
N PRO A 29 1.74 -1.27 -33.64
CA PRO A 29 0.93 -2.44 -33.28
C PRO A 29 1.39 -3.73 -33.97
N GLU A 30 1.95 -3.65 -35.18
CA GLU A 30 2.43 -4.85 -35.88
C GLU A 30 3.61 -5.53 -35.15
N ALA A 31 4.49 -4.77 -34.49
CA ALA A 31 5.56 -5.35 -33.70
C ALA A 31 5.00 -6.27 -32.60
N HIS A 32 4.06 -5.77 -31.80
CA HIS A 32 3.45 -6.53 -30.70
C HIS A 32 2.57 -7.69 -31.19
N TYR A 33 1.93 -7.56 -32.34
CA TYR A 33 1.22 -8.67 -32.96
C TYR A 33 2.16 -9.81 -33.38
N ARG A 34 3.37 -9.50 -33.87
CA ARG A 34 4.34 -10.47 -34.35
C ARG A 34 5.21 -11.08 -33.26
N THR A 35 5.37 -10.39 -32.13
CA THR A 35 6.29 -10.81 -31.07
C THR A 35 5.58 -10.96 -29.73
N THR A 36 5.17 -9.85 -29.11
CA THR A 36 4.62 -9.83 -27.74
C THR A 36 3.38 -10.73 -27.57
N GLY A 37 2.44 -10.73 -28.53
CA GLY A 37 1.28 -11.62 -28.52
C GLY A 37 1.65 -13.09 -28.56
N PRO A 38 2.42 -13.54 -29.57
CA PRO A 38 2.95 -14.90 -29.64
C PRO A 38 3.73 -15.33 -28.39
N GLU A 39 4.62 -14.47 -27.88
CA GLU A 39 5.43 -14.75 -26.69
C GLU A 39 4.55 -15.02 -25.47
N ILE A 40 3.54 -14.17 -25.20
CA ILE A 40 2.59 -14.37 -24.10
C ILE A 40 1.79 -15.66 -24.29
N TRP A 41 1.31 -15.93 -25.50
CA TRP A 41 0.54 -17.14 -25.79
C TRP A 41 1.37 -18.41 -25.55
N GLU A 42 2.61 -18.43 -26.01
CA GLU A 42 3.53 -19.55 -25.80
C GLU A 42 3.90 -19.72 -24.32
N GLN A 43 4.28 -18.64 -23.64
CA GLN A 43 4.67 -18.66 -22.23
C GLN A 43 3.54 -19.06 -21.29
N THR A 44 2.29 -18.77 -21.66
CA THR A 44 1.11 -19.20 -20.90
C THR A 44 0.57 -20.55 -21.36
N GLU A 45 1.21 -21.20 -22.34
CA GLU A 45 0.73 -22.45 -22.97
C GLU A 45 -0.72 -22.35 -23.46
N GLY A 46 -1.13 -21.16 -23.93
CA GLY A 46 -2.49 -20.86 -24.37
C GLY A 46 -3.54 -20.72 -23.25
N LYS A 47 -3.13 -20.70 -21.98
CA LYS A 47 -4.04 -20.62 -20.81
C LYS A 47 -4.46 -19.20 -20.45
N ILE A 48 -3.86 -18.18 -21.04
CA ILE A 48 -4.23 -16.78 -20.79
C ILE A 48 -5.73 -16.56 -21.00
N THR A 49 -6.36 -15.90 -20.02
CA THR A 49 -7.79 -15.54 -20.04
C THR A 49 -7.98 -14.03 -20.18
N HIS A 50 -7.10 -13.25 -19.56
CA HIS A 50 -7.16 -11.79 -19.54
C HIS A 50 -5.79 -11.19 -19.85
N PHE A 51 -5.77 -10.19 -20.73
CA PHE A 51 -4.59 -9.40 -21.04
C PHE A 51 -4.84 -7.94 -20.66
N VAL A 52 -3.98 -7.37 -19.82
CA VAL A 52 -4.10 -6.02 -19.29
C VAL A 52 -2.92 -5.16 -19.74
N ALA A 53 -3.19 -4.02 -20.37
CA ALA A 53 -2.13 -3.10 -20.79
C ALA A 53 -2.59 -1.65 -20.78
N GLY A 54 -1.64 -0.75 -20.54
CA GLY A 54 -1.85 0.68 -20.55
C GLY A 54 -2.10 1.21 -21.96
N ILE A 55 -2.96 2.23 -22.10
CA ILE A 55 -3.26 2.82 -23.41
C ILE A 55 -2.49 4.14 -23.57
N GLY A 56 -1.40 4.13 -24.34
CA GLY A 56 -0.67 5.33 -24.77
C GLY A 56 -0.84 5.56 -26.28
N THR A 57 0.16 5.18 -27.06
CA THR A 57 0.08 5.16 -28.54
C THR A 57 -0.92 4.12 -29.07
N GLY A 58 -1.29 3.12 -28.26
CA GLY A 58 -2.18 2.03 -28.61
C GLY A 58 -1.52 0.79 -29.18
N GLY A 59 -0.22 0.85 -29.51
CA GLY A 59 0.49 -0.24 -30.19
C GLY A 59 0.43 -1.58 -29.45
N THR A 60 0.85 -1.60 -28.19
CA THR A 60 0.92 -2.82 -27.37
C THR A 60 -0.44 -3.48 -27.20
N ILE A 61 -1.43 -2.75 -26.68
CA ILE A 61 -2.76 -3.31 -26.43
C ILE A 61 -3.44 -3.76 -27.73
N SER A 62 -3.26 -3.02 -28.82
CA SER A 62 -3.91 -3.32 -30.09
C SER A 62 -3.26 -4.47 -30.84
N GLY A 63 -1.92 -4.53 -30.85
CA GLY A 63 -1.16 -5.58 -31.51
C GLY A 63 -1.29 -6.92 -30.80
N THR A 64 -1.00 -6.93 -29.49
CA THR A 64 -1.12 -8.11 -28.64
C THR A 64 -2.58 -8.57 -28.56
N GLY A 65 -3.52 -7.65 -28.33
CA GLY A 65 -4.94 -7.98 -28.25
C GLY A 65 -5.50 -8.57 -29.55
N ARG A 66 -5.07 -8.06 -30.71
CA ARG A 66 -5.42 -8.65 -32.02
C ARG A 66 -4.94 -10.10 -32.12
N TYR A 67 -3.67 -10.35 -31.82
CA TYR A 67 -3.10 -11.70 -31.91
C TYR A 67 -3.82 -12.68 -30.97
N LEU A 68 -3.98 -12.31 -29.70
CA LEU A 68 -4.60 -13.18 -28.70
C LEU A 68 -6.05 -13.51 -29.05
N LYS A 69 -6.84 -12.54 -29.54
CA LYS A 69 -8.22 -12.79 -29.98
C LYS A 69 -8.33 -13.67 -31.23
N GLU A 70 -7.31 -13.69 -32.09
CA GLU A 70 -7.23 -14.63 -33.22
C GLU A 70 -6.96 -16.07 -32.75
N GLN A 71 -6.19 -16.25 -31.66
CA GLN A 71 -5.97 -17.57 -31.06
C GLN A 71 -7.20 -18.05 -30.27
N ASN A 72 -7.78 -17.17 -29.47
CA ASN A 72 -8.99 -17.43 -28.70
C ASN A 72 -9.83 -16.15 -28.55
N PRO A 73 -11.00 -16.06 -29.22
CA PRO A 73 -11.82 -14.85 -29.17
C PRO A 73 -12.45 -14.57 -27.79
N ASN A 74 -12.42 -15.55 -26.87
CA ASN A 74 -12.94 -15.39 -25.52
C ASN A 74 -11.98 -14.65 -24.57
N ILE A 75 -10.70 -14.48 -24.96
CA ILE A 75 -9.74 -13.71 -24.17
C ILE A 75 -10.22 -12.27 -24.03
N LYS A 76 -10.19 -11.77 -22.80
CA LYS A 76 -10.54 -10.39 -22.47
C LYS A 76 -9.30 -9.50 -22.53
N VAL A 77 -9.39 -8.42 -23.27
CA VAL A 77 -8.35 -7.41 -23.39
C VAL A 77 -8.83 -6.17 -22.65
N VAL A 78 -8.10 -5.79 -21.60
CA VAL A 78 -8.48 -4.71 -20.67
C VAL A 78 -7.46 -3.58 -20.78
N GLY A 79 -7.95 -2.38 -21.07
CA GLY A 79 -7.17 -1.16 -21.04
C GLY A 79 -7.04 -0.61 -19.63
N ALA A 80 -5.83 -0.39 -19.15
CA ALA A 80 -5.57 0.40 -17.95
C ALA A 80 -5.32 1.87 -18.36
N ASP A 81 -6.17 2.79 -17.93
CA ASP A 81 -6.13 4.18 -18.36
C ASP A 81 -5.98 5.12 -17.16
N PRO A 82 -5.08 6.12 -17.17
CA PRO A 82 -5.02 7.09 -16.10
C PRO A 82 -6.32 7.89 -16.01
N PHE A 83 -6.83 8.07 -14.79
CA PHE A 83 -7.98 8.91 -14.54
C PHE A 83 -7.69 10.34 -14.99
N GLY A 84 -8.45 10.83 -15.98
CA GLY A 84 -8.22 12.12 -16.64
C GLY A 84 -7.93 11.98 -18.14
N SER A 85 -7.62 10.77 -18.62
CA SER A 85 -7.58 10.48 -20.06
C SER A 85 -8.97 10.16 -20.65
N ILE A 86 -9.06 10.16 -21.97
CA ILE A 86 -10.30 10.01 -22.73
C ILE A 86 -10.72 8.56 -22.97
N PHE A 87 -9.83 7.56 -22.80
CA PHE A 87 -10.06 6.25 -23.40
C PHE A 87 -11.20 5.49 -22.75
N LYS A 88 -11.41 5.64 -21.43
CA LYS A 88 -12.58 5.06 -20.76
C LYS A 88 -13.88 5.59 -21.33
N THR A 89 -14.06 6.91 -21.33
CA THR A 89 -15.28 7.52 -21.88
C THR A 89 -15.46 7.17 -23.35
N PHE A 90 -14.39 7.24 -24.15
CA PHE A 90 -14.44 6.90 -25.56
C PHE A 90 -14.85 5.44 -25.80
N LYS A 91 -14.39 4.49 -24.98
CA LYS A 91 -14.79 3.08 -25.08
C LYS A 91 -16.28 2.88 -24.76
N GLU A 92 -16.79 3.59 -23.76
CA GLU A 92 -18.16 3.42 -23.25
C GLU A 92 -19.19 4.17 -24.11
N THR A 93 -18.86 5.36 -24.62
CA THR A 93 -19.82 6.25 -25.29
C THR A 93 -19.47 6.55 -26.76
N GLY A 94 -18.22 6.35 -27.17
CA GLY A 94 -17.71 6.80 -28.48
C GLY A 94 -17.38 8.29 -28.53
N GLU A 95 -17.52 9.02 -27.42
CA GLU A 95 -17.29 10.46 -27.36
C GLU A 95 -15.90 10.79 -26.79
N VAL A 96 -15.30 11.87 -27.30
CA VAL A 96 -14.05 12.42 -26.77
C VAL A 96 -14.40 13.58 -25.84
N VAL A 97 -13.91 13.51 -24.60
CA VAL A 97 -14.13 14.51 -23.55
C VAL A 97 -12.88 15.33 -23.30
N GLU A 98 -13.04 16.46 -22.59
CA GLU A 98 -11.92 17.25 -22.11
C GLU A 98 -11.08 16.44 -21.10
N THR A 99 -9.77 16.41 -21.31
CA THR A 99 -8.84 15.70 -20.42
C THR A 99 -8.54 16.50 -19.17
N THR A 100 -8.33 15.80 -18.06
CA THR A 100 -7.77 16.38 -16.84
C THR A 100 -6.29 15.99 -16.72
N PRO A 101 -5.40 16.90 -16.28
CA PRO A 101 -4.00 16.55 -16.06
C PRO A 101 -3.83 15.42 -15.03
N TYR A 102 -2.85 14.55 -15.29
CA TYR A 102 -2.41 13.46 -14.42
C TYR A 102 -0.88 13.39 -14.42
N LEU A 103 -0.31 12.66 -13.46
CA LEU A 103 1.14 12.59 -13.20
C LEU A 103 1.80 11.33 -13.76
N VAL A 104 1.07 10.24 -13.95
CA VAL A 104 1.59 9.02 -14.59
C VAL A 104 2.06 9.34 -16.02
N GLU A 105 3.24 8.83 -16.37
CA GLU A 105 3.87 9.08 -17.67
C GLU A 105 3.75 7.87 -18.61
N GLY A 106 3.70 8.14 -19.91
CA GLY A 106 3.74 7.13 -20.97
C GLY A 106 2.36 6.58 -21.42
N ILE A 107 1.31 6.79 -20.63
CA ILE A 107 -0.06 6.34 -20.92
C ILE A 107 -1.09 7.49 -20.82
N GLY A 108 -2.29 7.25 -21.35
CA GLY A 108 -3.34 8.22 -21.57
C GLY A 108 -3.05 9.17 -22.74
N GLN A 109 -4.11 9.68 -23.36
CA GLN A 109 -4.07 10.70 -24.42
C GLN A 109 -5.25 11.68 -24.34
N GLU A 110 -5.10 12.81 -25.05
CA GLU A 110 -6.15 13.82 -25.34
C GLU A 110 -6.88 13.59 -26.67
N VAL A 111 -6.33 12.71 -27.52
CA VAL A 111 -6.91 12.28 -28.80
C VAL A 111 -6.71 10.80 -28.97
N VAL A 112 -7.58 10.13 -29.75
CA VAL A 112 -7.44 8.69 -30.03
C VAL A 112 -6.43 8.49 -31.17
N PRO A 113 -5.24 7.93 -30.93
CA PRO A 113 -4.28 7.64 -31.99
C PRO A 113 -4.82 6.58 -32.97
N PRO A 114 -4.45 6.63 -34.26
CA PRO A 114 -4.85 5.60 -35.23
C PRO A 114 -4.44 4.17 -34.84
N ASN A 115 -3.35 4.04 -34.08
CA ASN A 115 -2.86 2.76 -33.58
C ASN A 115 -3.69 2.16 -32.42
N VAL A 116 -4.68 2.88 -31.89
CA VAL A 116 -5.64 2.34 -30.90
C VAL A 116 -6.79 1.64 -31.63
N HIS A 117 -6.67 0.32 -31.77
CA HIS A 117 -7.71 -0.53 -32.36
C HIS A 117 -8.77 -0.90 -31.31
N ILE A 118 -9.66 0.06 -30.98
CA ILE A 118 -10.68 -0.08 -29.92
C ILE A 118 -11.55 -1.34 -30.01
N LYS A 119 -11.72 -1.89 -31.22
CA LYS A 119 -12.45 -3.14 -31.48
C LYS A 119 -11.86 -4.37 -30.79
N TYR A 120 -10.57 -4.35 -30.43
CA TYR A 120 -9.91 -5.46 -29.74
C TYR A 120 -9.85 -5.27 -28.22
N ILE A 121 -10.28 -4.12 -27.70
CA ILE A 121 -10.30 -3.81 -26.27
C ILE A 121 -11.72 -4.06 -25.77
N ASP A 122 -11.91 -4.95 -24.79
CA ASP A 122 -13.23 -5.29 -24.24
C ASP A 122 -13.68 -4.25 -23.21
N GLU A 123 -12.78 -3.81 -22.34
CA GLU A 123 -13.05 -2.89 -21.22
C GLU A 123 -11.89 -1.90 -21.03
N VAL A 124 -12.19 -0.73 -20.45
CA VAL A 124 -11.18 0.22 -19.96
C VAL A 124 -11.43 0.57 -18.50
N ILE A 125 -10.42 0.37 -17.67
CA ILE A 125 -10.43 0.64 -16.23
C ILE A 125 -9.60 1.90 -15.96
N ASN A 126 -10.24 2.90 -15.34
CA ASN A 126 -9.55 4.09 -14.88
C ASN A 126 -8.81 3.83 -13.56
N VAL A 127 -7.55 4.25 -13.50
CA VAL A 127 -6.68 4.14 -12.34
C VAL A 127 -6.15 5.52 -11.98
N THR A 128 -6.15 5.87 -10.70
CA THR A 128 -5.66 7.19 -10.26
C THR A 128 -4.14 7.22 -10.17
N ASP A 129 -3.53 8.42 -10.15
CA ASP A 129 -2.08 8.58 -9.93
C ASP A 129 -1.62 7.92 -8.63
N GLY A 130 -2.35 8.16 -7.52
CA GLY A 130 -2.00 7.62 -6.21
C GLY A 130 -1.99 6.09 -6.20
N GLU A 131 -3.00 5.47 -6.80
CA GLU A 131 -3.07 4.01 -6.94
C GLU A 131 -1.97 3.47 -7.85
N SER A 132 -1.71 4.13 -8.99
CA SER A 132 -0.67 3.72 -9.93
C SER A 132 0.72 3.73 -9.29
N PHE A 133 1.05 4.79 -8.55
CA PHE A 133 2.34 4.91 -7.88
C PHE A 133 2.47 3.96 -6.70
N GLU A 134 1.42 3.79 -5.90
CA GLU A 134 1.45 2.82 -4.80
C GLU A 134 1.66 1.40 -5.32
N MET A 135 0.93 0.97 -6.35
CA MET A 135 1.11 -0.36 -6.95
C MET A 135 2.51 -0.55 -7.57
N SER A 136 3.07 0.47 -8.21
CA SER A 136 4.45 0.43 -8.73
C SER A 136 5.47 0.21 -7.61
N ARG A 137 5.30 0.91 -6.47
CA ARG A 137 6.18 0.73 -5.30
C ARG A 137 5.96 -0.61 -4.61
N GLN A 138 4.72 -1.10 -4.56
CA GLN A 138 4.41 -2.42 -4.01
C GLN A 138 5.07 -3.53 -4.83
N LEU A 139 5.03 -3.48 -6.17
CA LEU A 139 5.76 -4.42 -7.03
C LEU A 139 7.24 -4.52 -6.68
N GLY A 140 7.89 -3.37 -6.44
CA GLY A 140 9.28 -3.33 -6.02
C GLY A 140 9.52 -3.94 -4.63
N ARG A 141 8.58 -3.76 -3.70
CA ARG A 141 8.70 -4.23 -2.31
C ARG A 141 8.36 -5.71 -2.13
N THR A 142 7.33 -6.21 -2.81
CA THR A 142 6.81 -7.57 -2.60
C THR A 142 7.36 -8.55 -3.62
N GLU A 143 7.48 -8.14 -4.90
CA GLU A 143 7.88 -9.01 -6.00
C GLU A 143 9.32 -8.73 -6.50
N GLY A 144 9.98 -7.69 -6.00
CA GLY A 144 11.31 -7.29 -6.47
C GLY A 144 11.33 -6.71 -7.89
N ILE A 145 10.17 -6.34 -8.44
CA ILE A 145 10.04 -5.77 -9.80
C ILE A 145 10.08 -4.25 -9.70
N PHE A 146 11.25 -3.68 -10.01
CA PHE A 146 11.45 -2.22 -9.96
C PHE A 146 11.02 -1.53 -11.25
N CYS A 147 9.78 -1.04 -11.29
CA CYS A 147 9.12 -0.51 -12.50
C CYS A 147 8.67 0.96 -12.40
N GLY A 148 8.22 1.52 -13.53
CA GLY A 148 7.58 2.83 -13.59
C GLY A 148 6.09 2.86 -13.27
N GLY A 149 5.51 4.07 -13.24
CA GLY A 149 4.14 4.30 -12.78
C GLY A 149 3.06 3.63 -13.65
N SER A 150 3.27 3.57 -14.97
CA SER A 150 2.33 2.92 -15.90
C SER A 150 2.24 1.40 -15.69
N SER A 151 3.33 0.76 -15.23
CA SER A 151 3.30 -0.64 -14.82
C SER A 151 2.44 -0.85 -13.57
N GLY A 152 2.51 0.10 -12.62
CA GLY A 152 1.61 0.13 -11.47
C GLY A 152 0.14 0.35 -11.86
N THR A 153 -0.14 1.18 -12.88
CA THR A 153 -1.48 1.32 -13.47
C THR A 153 -1.99 -0.02 -14.02
N ASN A 154 -1.15 -0.76 -14.74
CA ASN A 154 -1.49 -2.07 -15.29
C ASN A 154 -1.78 -3.09 -14.18
N LEU A 155 -0.95 -3.11 -13.12
CA LEU A 155 -1.17 -4.00 -11.97
C LEU A 155 -2.49 -3.66 -11.25
N ALA A 156 -2.76 -2.38 -10.99
CA ALA A 156 -3.99 -1.96 -10.33
C ALA A 156 -5.24 -2.46 -11.08
N ALA A 157 -5.25 -2.29 -12.41
CA ALA A 157 -6.33 -2.80 -13.25
C ALA A 157 -6.39 -4.34 -13.24
N ALA A 158 -5.25 -5.03 -13.31
CA ALA A 158 -5.18 -6.48 -13.27
C ALA A 158 -5.73 -7.07 -11.96
N LEU A 159 -5.41 -6.46 -10.81
CA LEU A 159 -5.93 -6.89 -9.51
C LEU A 159 -7.45 -6.69 -9.38
N ARG A 160 -8.00 -5.61 -9.97
CA ARG A 160 -9.45 -5.41 -10.02
C ARG A 160 -10.15 -6.46 -10.87
N VAL A 161 -9.58 -6.77 -12.03
CA VAL A 161 -10.08 -7.84 -12.91
C VAL A 161 -10.03 -9.18 -12.19
N ALA A 162 -8.90 -9.51 -11.54
CA ALA A 162 -8.68 -10.79 -10.88
C ALA A 162 -9.61 -11.04 -9.69
N LYS A 163 -10.15 -9.99 -9.05
CA LYS A 163 -10.99 -10.10 -7.85
C LYS A 163 -12.24 -10.98 -8.05
N ASP A 164 -12.80 -10.98 -9.26
CA ASP A 164 -14.04 -11.66 -9.58
C ASP A 164 -13.82 -12.96 -10.41
N LEU A 165 -12.57 -13.41 -10.54
CA LEU A 165 -12.21 -14.60 -11.33
C LEU A 165 -12.06 -15.84 -10.45
N ASP A 166 -12.18 -17.01 -11.08
CA ASP A 166 -11.90 -18.30 -10.47
C ASP A 166 -10.40 -18.64 -10.49
N GLU A 167 -10.06 -19.78 -9.88
CA GLU A 167 -8.67 -20.25 -9.74
C GLU A 167 -8.00 -20.67 -11.06
N ASP A 168 -8.79 -20.91 -12.12
CA ASP A 168 -8.28 -21.31 -13.43
C ASP A 168 -7.87 -20.10 -14.29
N ALA A 169 -8.20 -18.89 -13.85
CA ALA A 169 -7.94 -17.68 -14.61
C ALA A 169 -6.46 -17.27 -14.61
N VAL A 170 -5.88 -17.15 -15.81
CA VAL A 170 -4.55 -16.57 -16.01
C VAL A 170 -4.67 -15.12 -16.52
N VAL A 171 -4.31 -14.16 -15.66
CA VAL A 171 -4.25 -12.73 -15.98
C VAL A 171 -2.81 -12.33 -16.27
N VAL A 172 -2.55 -11.76 -17.44
CA VAL A 172 -1.24 -11.24 -17.84
C VAL A 172 -1.30 -9.73 -17.98
N PHE A 173 -0.34 -9.03 -17.39
CA PHE A 173 -0.19 -7.59 -17.55
C PHE A 173 1.24 -7.22 -17.95
N ILE A 174 1.42 -6.03 -18.55
CA ILE A 174 2.72 -5.57 -19.04
C ILE A 174 3.44 -4.72 -17.99
N ILE A 175 4.71 -5.03 -17.75
CA ILE A 175 5.68 -4.11 -17.14
C ILE A 175 6.29 -3.27 -18.28
N CYS A 176 6.00 -1.98 -18.29
CA CYS A 176 6.29 -1.11 -19.43
C CYS A 176 7.75 -0.64 -19.48
N ASP A 177 8.31 -0.29 -18.32
CA ASP A 177 9.66 0.26 -18.17
C ASP A 177 10.18 0.09 -16.74
N THR A 178 11.47 0.42 -16.56
CA THR A 178 12.19 0.31 -15.30
C THR A 178 11.97 1.53 -14.41
N GLY A 179 12.00 1.32 -13.09
CA GLY A 179 11.80 2.37 -12.08
C GLY A 179 12.89 3.46 -12.06
N GLU A 180 14.03 3.23 -12.70
CA GLU A 180 15.18 4.14 -12.70
C GLU A 180 14.86 5.55 -13.22
N HIS A 181 13.95 5.65 -14.18
CA HIS A 181 13.52 6.94 -14.76
C HIS A 181 12.74 7.81 -13.78
N TYR A 182 12.33 7.24 -12.63
CA TYR A 182 11.40 7.86 -11.68
C TYR A 182 11.93 7.92 -10.25
N LEU A 183 13.24 7.73 -10.04
CA LEU A 183 13.89 7.80 -8.73
C LEU A 183 13.59 9.10 -7.98
N THR A 184 13.56 10.23 -8.69
CA THR A 184 13.25 11.57 -8.14
C THR A 184 11.76 11.92 -8.20
N LYS A 185 10.91 10.97 -8.58
CA LYS A 185 9.45 11.12 -8.70
C LYS A 185 8.76 10.17 -7.73
N HIS A 186 7.88 9.29 -8.22
CA HIS A 186 7.06 8.43 -7.36
C HIS A 186 7.84 7.42 -6.51
N HIS A 187 9.12 7.18 -6.80
CA HIS A 187 10.00 6.40 -5.90
C HIS A 187 10.61 7.22 -4.75
N SER A 188 10.44 8.54 -4.74
CA SER A 188 10.80 9.44 -3.64
C SER A 188 9.58 9.76 -2.76
N ASP A 189 9.72 9.52 -1.45
CA ASP A 189 8.69 9.88 -0.47
C ASP A 189 8.47 11.39 -0.39
N GLU A 190 9.54 12.18 -0.54
CA GLU A 190 9.48 13.64 -0.57
C GLU A 190 8.62 14.12 -1.74
N TRP A 191 8.82 13.56 -2.93
CA TRP A 191 8.02 13.93 -4.10
C TRP A 191 6.56 13.52 -3.93
N LEU A 192 6.28 12.32 -3.40
CA LEU A 192 4.91 11.89 -3.13
C LEU A 192 4.22 12.79 -2.09
N LYS A 193 4.94 13.23 -1.05
CA LYS A 193 4.44 14.23 -0.08
C LYS A 193 4.17 15.57 -0.75
N GLU A 194 5.08 16.05 -1.61
CA GLU A 194 4.90 17.29 -2.38
C GLU A 194 3.64 17.23 -3.25
N LYS A 195 3.40 16.10 -3.91
CA LYS A 195 2.20 15.86 -4.73
C LYS A 195 0.96 15.48 -3.94
N ARG A 196 1.06 15.40 -2.59
CA ARG A 196 -0.04 14.98 -1.69
C ARG A 196 -0.59 13.59 -2.01
N LEU A 197 0.27 12.69 -2.49
CA LEU A 197 -0.05 11.30 -2.84
C LEU A 197 0.43 10.30 -1.79
N LEU A 198 1.33 10.73 -0.89
CA LEU A 198 1.63 9.96 0.32
C LEU A 198 0.60 10.33 1.38
N GLU A 199 -0.37 9.45 1.64
CA GLU A 199 -1.14 9.52 2.88
C GLU A 199 -0.12 9.48 4.04
N PRO A 200 -0.24 10.36 5.07
CA PRO A 200 0.63 10.25 6.23
C PRO A 200 0.47 8.83 6.77
N GLN A 201 1.58 8.07 6.85
CA GLN A 201 1.58 6.71 7.38
C GLN A 201 0.66 6.69 8.60
N LYS A 202 -0.42 5.90 8.53
CA LYS A 202 -1.30 5.70 9.67
C LYS A 202 -0.44 5.06 10.74
N MET A 203 0.04 5.87 11.66
CA MET A 203 0.76 5.41 12.83
C MET A 203 -0.19 4.46 13.58
N THR A 204 0.15 3.18 13.63
CA THR A 204 -0.68 2.14 14.26
C THR A 204 -0.25 1.91 15.71
N ALA A 205 -1.07 1.21 16.49
CA ALA A 205 -0.74 0.83 17.85
C ALA A 205 0.54 -0.03 17.90
N GLY A 206 0.72 -0.96 16.96
CA GLY A 206 1.96 -1.73 16.81
C GLY A 206 3.19 -0.83 16.64
N LEU A 207 3.15 0.08 15.66
CA LEU A 207 4.26 1.01 15.39
C LEU A 207 4.58 1.90 16.60
N ILE A 208 3.56 2.36 17.33
CA ILE A 208 3.76 3.15 18.58
C ILE A 208 4.44 2.30 19.66
N SER A 209 4.05 1.03 19.79
CA SER A 209 4.65 0.10 20.76
C SER A 209 6.09 -0.24 20.41
N ASP A 210 6.41 -0.43 19.12
CA ASP A 210 7.73 -0.85 18.65
C ASP A 210 8.75 0.29 18.65
N THR A 211 8.30 1.55 18.60
CA THR A 211 9.18 2.72 18.59
C THR A 211 9.73 3.08 20.00
N LYS A 212 9.38 2.29 21.03
CA LYS A 212 9.92 2.46 22.38
C LYS A 212 11.45 2.35 22.38
N GLY A 213 12.14 3.32 22.97
CA GLY A 213 13.60 3.44 22.90
C GLY A 213 14.36 2.22 23.45
N VAL A 214 15.66 2.13 23.11
CA VAL A 214 16.63 1.02 23.33
C VAL A 214 16.66 0.42 24.75
N ASN A 215 16.10 1.10 25.75
CA ASN A 215 16.04 0.65 27.14
C ASN A 215 14.68 0.03 27.54
N SER A 216 13.77 -0.17 26.59
CA SER A 216 12.46 -0.77 26.87
C SER A 216 12.53 -2.29 26.75
N PRO A 217 11.85 -3.05 27.65
CA PRO A 217 11.88 -4.50 27.62
C PRO A 217 11.24 -5.04 26.32
N GLU A 218 11.87 -6.06 25.72
CA GLU A 218 11.41 -6.74 24.48
C GLU A 218 10.04 -7.43 24.63
N SER A 219 9.52 -7.56 25.85
CA SER A 219 8.22 -8.14 26.14
C SER A 219 7.46 -7.33 27.20
N VAL A 220 6.13 -7.40 27.15
CA VAL A 220 5.26 -6.71 28.11
C VAL A 220 5.53 -7.25 29.52
N VAL A 221 6.11 -6.41 30.36
CA VAL A 221 6.27 -6.71 31.78
C VAL A 221 4.89 -6.74 32.43
N SER A 222 4.57 -7.85 33.11
CA SER A 222 3.26 -8.09 33.70
C SER A 222 3.36 -8.80 35.06
N ALA A 223 2.25 -8.85 35.80
CA ALA A 223 2.08 -9.72 36.96
C ALA A 223 1.10 -10.87 36.66
N ALA A 224 1.25 -11.99 37.36
CA ALA A 224 0.26 -13.08 37.32
C ALA A 224 -0.81 -12.90 38.42
N PRO A 225 -2.06 -13.37 38.25
CA PRO A 225 -3.13 -13.22 39.25
C PRO A 225 -2.83 -13.89 40.61
N ASP A 226 -2.03 -14.96 40.60
CA ASP A 226 -1.59 -15.73 41.76
C ASP A 226 -0.23 -15.27 42.31
N GLU A 227 0.44 -14.32 41.64
CA GLU A 227 1.66 -13.69 42.11
C GLU A 227 1.41 -12.94 43.42
N LYS A 228 2.41 -12.90 44.32
CA LYS A 228 2.30 -12.12 45.55
C LYS A 228 2.42 -10.64 45.28
N VAL A 229 1.60 -9.84 45.97
CA VAL A 229 1.63 -8.38 45.86
C VAL A 229 3.02 -7.79 46.13
N SER A 230 3.76 -8.35 47.09
CA SER A 230 5.14 -7.97 47.38
C SER A 230 6.10 -8.17 46.18
N VAL A 231 5.93 -9.26 45.42
CA VAL A 231 6.76 -9.55 44.23
C VAL A 231 6.39 -8.60 43.09
N ALA A 232 5.10 -8.34 42.87
CA ALA A 232 4.65 -7.37 41.88
C ALA A 232 5.14 -5.94 42.20
N LEU A 233 5.07 -5.51 43.46
CA LEU A 233 5.60 -4.20 43.89
C LEU A 233 7.12 -4.09 43.74
N ALA A 234 7.86 -5.17 44.04
CA ALA A 234 9.31 -5.20 43.81
C ALA A 234 9.63 -5.06 42.32
N LYS A 235 8.92 -5.80 41.45
CA LYS A 235 9.05 -5.72 39.98
C LYS A 235 8.78 -4.30 39.47
N MET A 236 7.75 -3.64 39.98
CA MET A 236 7.42 -2.26 39.63
C MET A 236 8.53 -1.30 40.05
N ASN A 237 9.04 -1.42 41.27
CA ASN A 237 10.12 -0.57 41.77
C ASN A 237 11.44 -0.77 41.00
N ASP A 238 11.84 -2.02 40.77
CA ASP A 238 13.12 -2.35 40.12
C ASP A 238 13.17 -1.88 38.66
N LEU A 239 12.01 -1.86 37.99
CA LEU A 239 11.87 -1.42 36.60
C LEU A 239 11.36 0.02 36.47
N GLY A 240 11.15 0.74 37.57
CA GLY A 240 10.63 2.11 37.58
C GLY A 240 9.21 2.25 36.98
N LEU A 241 8.39 1.21 37.09
CA LEU A 241 7.04 1.15 36.52
C LEU A 241 6.01 1.64 37.54
N THR A 242 5.14 2.56 37.13
CA THR A 242 4.03 3.05 37.96
C THR A 242 2.72 2.29 37.73
N GLN A 243 2.67 1.49 36.67
CA GLN A 243 1.52 0.71 36.21
C GLN A 243 2.02 -0.67 35.75
N LEU A 244 1.23 -1.71 36.00
CA LEU A 244 1.57 -3.07 35.58
C LEU A 244 0.31 -3.84 35.16
N PRO A 245 0.22 -4.38 33.92
CA PRO A 245 -0.88 -5.24 33.53
C PRO A 245 -0.82 -6.58 34.27
N VAL A 246 -1.98 -7.15 34.58
CA VAL A 246 -2.10 -8.50 35.13
C VAL A 246 -2.55 -9.43 34.01
N LEU A 247 -1.71 -10.40 33.66
CA LEU A 247 -1.94 -11.30 32.53
C LEU A 247 -2.13 -12.76 33.01
N GLU A 248 -3.07 -13.46 32.39
CA GLU A 248 -3.28 -14.89 32.53
C GLU A 248 -3.36 -15.51 31.12
N GLU A 249 -2.51 -16.49 30.84
CA GLU A 249 -2.40 -17.12 29.50
C GLU A 249 -2.22 -16.12 28.34
N GLY A 250 -1.55 -14.99 28.59
CA GLY A 250 -1.31 -13.93 27.62
C GLY A 250 -2.49 -12.98 27.38
N ARG A 251 -3.59 -13.13 28.13
CA ARG A 251 -4.75 -12.22 28.12
C ARG A 251 -4.74 -11.31 29.34
N SER A 252 -5.21 -10.09 29.17
CA SER A 252 -5.32 -9.16 30.28
C SER A 252 -6.55 -9.46 31.13
N VAL A 253 -6.32 -9.70 32.42
CA VAL A 253 -7.37 -9.99 33.41
C VAL A 253 -7.48 -8.91 34.49
N GLY A 254 -6.53 -7.98 34.54
CA GLY A 254 -6.54 -6.87 35.50
C GLY A 254 -5.38 -5.90 35.32
N SER A 255 -5.28 -4.96 36.24
CA SER A 255 -4.15 -4.02 36.30
C SER A 255 -3.75 -3.67 37.73
N LEU A 256 -2.52 -3.21 37.90
CA LEU A 256 -2.01 -2.67 39.15
C LEU A 256 -1.50 -1.25 38.92
N SER A 257 -1.93 -0.34 39.80
CA SER A 257 -1.41 1.02 39.91
C SER A 257 -0.65 1.15 41.22
N GLU A 258 0.63 1.52 41.16
CA GLU A 258 1.56 1.52 42.30
C GLU A 258 0.97 2.28 43.51
N ASN A 259 0.50 3.50 43.25
CA ASN A 259 -0.10 4.36 44.27
C ASN A 259 -1.33 3.75 44.97
N ARG A 260 -2.17 3.01 44.25
CA ARG A 260 -3.39 2.40 44.78
C ARG A 260 -3.07 1.15 45.57
N VAL A 261 -2.15 0.33 45.08
CA VAL A 261 -1.68 -0.87 45.80
C VAL A 261 -0.96 -0.46 47.08
N LEU A 262 -0.05 0.51 47.02
CA LEU A 262 0.63 1.04 48.21
C LEU A 262 -0.35 1.64 49.23
N ALA A 263 -1.36 2.39 48.78
CA ALA A 263 -2.38 2.93 49.66
C ALA A 263 -3.19 1.84 50.40
N LYS A 264 -3.47 0.70 49.73
CA LYS A 264 -4.10 -0.47 50.36
C LYS A 264 -3.14 -1.14 51.36
N VAL A 265 -1.89 -1.37 50.99
CA VAL A 265 -0.85 -2.01 51.83
C VAL A 265 -0.52 -1.20 53.09
N VAL A 266 -0.54 0.13 53.02
CA VAL A 266 -0.32 0.99 54.18
C VAL A 266 -1.44 0.83 55.23
N ARG A 267 -2.67 0.55 54.78
CA ARG A 267 -3.83 0.31 55.67
C ARG A 267 -3.83 -1.12 56.22
N ASP A 268 -3.40 -2.08 55.41
CA ASP A 268 -3.29 -3.48 55.79
C ASP A 268 -2.02 -4.12 55.22
N ARG A 269 -1.03 -4.34 56.10
CA ARG A 269 0.26 -4.91 55.71
C ARG A 269 0.16 -6.39 55.33
N HIS A 270 -0.91 -7.10 55.71
CA HIS A 270 -1.11 -8.51 55.31
C HIS A 270 -1.24 -8.64 53.78
N LEU A 271 -1.71 -7.60 53.10
CA LEU A 271 -1.89 -7.60 51.64
C LEU A 271 -0.60 -7.88 50.87
N LEU A 272 0.58 -7.60 51.45
CA LEU A 272 1.88 -7.96 50.84
C LEU A 272 2.04 -9.46 50.56
N ASN A 273 1.40 -10.31 51.36
CA ASN A 273 1.42 -11.77 51.23
C ASN A 273 0.17 -12.32 50.52
N SER A 274 -0.75 -11.46 50.10
CA SER A 274 -1.97 -11.86 49.38
C SER A 274 -1.67 -11.96 47.88
N ASN A 275 -2.58 -12.56 47.13
CA ASN A 275 -2.43 -12.69 45.68
C ASN A 275 -2.79 -11.36 44.99
N VAL A 276 -2.17 -11.09 43.84
CA VAL A 276 -2.43 -9.89 43.02
C VAL A 276 -3.92 -9.77 42.66
N SER A 277 -4.59 -10.89 42.37
CA SER A 277 -6.03 -10.93 42.07
C SER A 277 -6.92 -10.35 43.16
N GLU A 278 -6.48 -10.33 44.42
CA GLU A 278 -7.25 -9.80 45.55
C GLU A 278 -7.19 -8.27 45.63
N VAL A 279 -6.19 -7.64 45.00
CA VAL A 279 -5.95 -6.20 45.09
C VAL A 279 -5.96 -5.47 43.75
N MET A 280 -5.92 -6.21 42.63
CA MET A 280 -5.92 -5.68 41.28
C MET A 280 -7.18 -4.88 40.94
N GLU A 281 -7.08 -4.12 39.88
CA GLU A 281 -8.17 -3.34 39.30
C GLU A 281 -8.59 -3.93 37.97
N ALA A 282 -9.62 -3.33 37.34
CA ALA A 282 -10.02 -3.71 36.00
C ALA A 282 -8.85 -3.60 35.00
N SER A 283 -8.85 -4.43 33.97
CA SER A 283 -7.87 -4.38 32.90
C SER A 283 -7.82 -2.98 32.27
N PHE A 284 -6.63 -2.58 31.81
CA PHE A 284 -6.52 -1.48 30.86
C PHE A 284 -7.30 -1.80 29.58
N PRO A 285 -7.81 -0.78 28.85
CA PRO A 285 -8.40 -1.01 27.54
C PRO A 285 -7.35 -1.62 26.60
N SER A 286 -7.76 -2.58 25.77
CA SER A 286 -6.93 -3.10 24.68
C SER A 286 -7.39 -2.55 23.32
N VAL A 287 -6.46 -2.49 22.39
CA VAL A 287 -6.69 -2.20 20.97
C VAL A 287 -5.92 -3.21 20.12
N ASP A 288 -6.42 -3.47 18.92
CA ASP A 288 -5.73 -4.29 17.93
C ASP A 288 -4.42 -3.62 17.47
N VAL A 289 -3.43 -4.41 17.07
CA VAL A 289 -2.14 -3.93 16.54
C VAL A 289 -2.30 -2.93 15.38
N ASP A 290 -3.35 -3.08 14.58
CA ASP A 290 -3.67 -2.22 13.42
C ASP A 290 -4.48 -0.96 13.80
N ALA A 291 -4.84 -0.80 15.08
CA ALA A 291 -5.62 0.34 15.54
C ALA A 291 -4.88 1.67 15.31
N SER A 292 -5.62 2.71 14.96
CA SER A 292 -5.04 4.02 14.62
C SER A 292 -4.47 4.75 15.85
N ALA A 293 -3.43 5.57 15.66
CA ALA A 293 -2.89 6.45 16.71
C ALA A 293 -3.95 7.36 17.34
N GLN A 294 -4.96 7.77 16.57
CA GLN A 294 -6.07 8.60 17.04
C GLN A 294 -6.96 7.84 18.04
N GLU A 295 -7.18 6.55 17.79
CA GLU A 295 -7.91 5.67 18.69
C GLU A 295 -7.12 5.42 19.97
N VAL A 296 -5.82 5.09 19.85
CA VAL A 296 -4.90 4.96 21.00
C VAL A 296 -4.89 6.24 21.85
N THR A 297 -4.76 7.40 21.21
CA THR A 297 -4.75 8.71 21.90
C THR A 297 -6.06 8.95 22.63
N ARG A 298 -7.20 8.60 22.05
CA ARG A 298 -8.53 8.74 22.67
C ARG A 298 -8.65 7.90 23.92
N GLN A 299 -8.21 6.65 23.89
CA GLN A 299 -8.22 5.77 25.06
C GLN A 299 -7.33 6.30 26.19
N LEU A 300 -6.15 6.85 25.86
CA LEU A 300 -5.21 7.43 26.83
C LEU A 300 -5.69 8.73 27.49
N GLN A 301 -6.72 9.40 26.96
CA GLN A 301 -7.33 10.56 27.62
C GLN A 301 -7.97 10.17 28.95
N SER A 302 -8.62 9.00 28.99
CA SER A 302 -9.34 8.51 30.18
C SER A 302 -8.60 7.41 30.93
N ASN A 303 -7.61 6.77 30.32
CA ASN A 303 -6.85 5.66 30.90
C ASN A 303 -5.35 5.99 30.99
N PRO A 304 -4.63 5.45 32.00
CA PRO A 304 -3.20 5.69 32.15
C PRO A 304 -2.34 4.93 31.11
N ALA A 305 -2.85 3.80 30.62
CA ALA A 305 -2.22 2.96 29.62
C ALA A 305 -3.28 2.26 28.74
N VAL A 306 -2.84 1.78 27.58
CA VAL A 306 -3.61 0.99 26.60
C VAL A 306 -2.77 -0.23 26.23
N LEU A 307 -3.38 -1.41 26.18
CA LEU A 307 -2.70 -2.63 25.76
C LEU A 307 -2.82 -2.82 24.25
N VAL A 308 -1.78 -3.36 23.63
CA VAL A 308 -1.77 -3.74 22.21
C VAL A 308 -1.98 -5.24 22.14
N GLU A 309 -2.97 -5.65 21.37
CA GLU A 309 -3.42 -7.02 21.23
C GLU A 309 -3.21 -7.53 19.80
N GLU A 310 -2.69 -8.75 19.66
CA GLU A 310 -2.54 -9.44 18.39
C GLU A 310 -3.04 -10.88 18.57
N TYR A 311 -4.00 -11.31 17.73
CA TYR A 311 -4.63 -12.65 17.80
C TYR A 311 -5.15 -13.05 19.20
N GLY A 312 -5.69 -12.10 19.97
CA GLY A 312 -6.23 -12.38 21.30
C GLY A 312 -5.19 -12.43 22.42
N ARG A 313 -3.95 -11.99 22.16
CA ARG A 313 -2.84 -11.96 23.13
C ARG A 313 -2.25 -10.57 23.23
N ILE A 314 -1.85 -10.19 24.43
CA ILE A 314 -1.20 -8.90 24.68
C ILE A 314 0.25 -8.97 24.21
N VAL A 315 0.58 -8.13 23.23
CA VAL A 315 1.93 -8.02 22.63
C VAL A 315 2.61 -6.70 23.00
N GLY A 316 1.86 -5.70 23.44
CA GLY A 316 2.41 -4.38 23.78
C GLY A 316 1.63 -3.62 24.84
N ILE A 317 2.21 -2.54 25.35
CA ILE A 317 1.56 -1.58 26.25
C ILE A 317 1.99 -0.16 25.88
N ILE A 318 1.04 0.72 25.62
CA ILE A 318 1.25 2.13 25.28
C ILE A 318 0.79 2.99 26.45
N THR A 319 1.64 3.90 26.88
CA THR A 319 1.40 4.88 27.94
C THR A 319 1.31 6.30 27.36
N ARG A 320 0.89 7.26 28.18
CA ARG A 320 0.89 8.68 27.79
C ARG A 320 2.28 9.20 27.44
N HIS A 321 3.32 8.66 28.06
CA HIS A 321 4.70 9.08 27.81
C HIS A 321 5.13 8.70 26.39
N ASP A 322 4.83 7.47 25.97
CA ASP A 322 5.16 6.95 24.64
C ASP A 322 4.59 7.86 23.52
N VAL A 323 3.34 8.31 23.68
CA VAL A 323 2.68 9.20 22.71
C VAL A 323 3.26 10.63 22.72
N LEU A 324 3.75 11.10 23.86
CA LEU A 324 4.40 12.42 23.96
C LEU A 324 5.78 12.41 23.29
N ASP A 325 6.54 11.35 23.48
CA ASP A 325 7.90 11.22 22.91
C ASP A 325 7.85 11.14 21.38
N LEU A 326 6.84 10.46 20.82
CA LEU A 326 6.54 10.44 19.38
C LEU A 326 6.25 11.84 18.82
N LYS A 327 5.51 12.69 19.55
CA LYS A 327 5.18 14.05 19.10
C LYS A 327 6.34 15.03 19.21
N LEU A 328 7.27 14.78 20.13
CA LEU A 328 8.43 15.62 20.37
C LEU A 328 9.64 15.21 19.52
N GLY A 329 9.55 14.13 18.75
CA GLY A 329 10.63 13.65 17.87
C GLY A 329 11.86 13.15 18.63
N ILE A 330 11.67 12.70 19.88
CA ILE A 330 12.77 12.33 20.79
C ILE A 330 13.26 10.89 20.49
N THR A 331 12.47 10.08 19.81
CA THR A 331 12.90 8.79 19.27
C THR A 331 13.69 9.04 17.99
N GLY A 332 15.02 9.01 18.10
CA GLY A 332 15.97 9.35 17.04
C GLY A 332 15.83 8.50 15.77
N PRO A 333 16.51 8.89 14.67
CA PRO A 333 16.44 8.18 13.40
C PRO A 333 16.97 6.75 13.55
N LEU A 334 16.15 5.79 13.15
CA LEU A 334 16.57 4.40 12.95
C LEU A 334 17.64 4.39 11.84
N SER A 335 18.84 3.94 12.20
CA SER A 335 19.93 3.58 11.27
C SER A 335 19.66 2.26 10.59
#